data_AF-A0A9E5KR26-F1
#
_entry.id   AF-A0A9E5KR26-F1
#
_cell.length_a   1.000
_cell.length_b   1.000
_cell.length_c   1.000
_cell.angle_alpha   90.00
_cell.angle_beta   90.00
_cell.angle_gamma   90.00
#
_symmetry.space_group_name_H-M   'P 1'
#
loop_
_entity.id
_entity.type
_entity.pdbx_description
1 polymer ?
#
loop_
_entity_poly.entity_id
_entity_poly.type
_entity_poly.pdbx_seq_one_letter_code
_entity_poly.pdbx_strand_id
1 'polypeptide(L)'
;MNYWWGRNDDLEYENSFYALEPYNKLVAEYDKVAKGYQYGKVVFNMDPMSQYINNLSNVYSTYMPRIAFGKCDDPAAFVAEFRQALKDAGYEECLTEVESQIHAAYGA
;
A
#
# COMPACT_ATOMS: atom_id res chain seq x y z
N MET A 1 1.40 -18.09 12.20
CA MET A 1 0.83 -16.81 12.67
C MET A 1 -0.63 -16.81 12.28
N ASN A 2 -1.54 -16.89 13.26
CA ASN A 2 -2.99 -16.93 13.04
C ASN A 2 -3.49 -15.51 12.73
N TYR A 3 -3.55 -15.18 11.44
CA TYR A 3 -3.78 -13.81 10.98
C TYR A 3 -5.25 -13.36 11.09
N TRP A 4 -6.20 -14.29 11.28
CA TRP A 4 -7.64 -13.99 11.33
C TRP A 4 -8.34 -14.53 12.59
N TRP A 5 -8.22 -13.80 13.70
CA TRP A 5 -9.15 -13.84 14.85
C TRP A 5 -9.52 -15.25 15.37
N GLY A 6 -8.52 -16.13 15.47
CA GLY A 6 -8.70 -17.47 16.07
C GLY A 6 -8.91 -18.62 15.08
N ARG A 7 -8.99 -18.36 13.76
CA ARG A 7 -8.72 -19.41 12.76
C ARG A 7 -7.26 -19.83 12.87
N ASN A 8 -7.05 -21.12 13.04
CA ASN A 8 -5.75 -21.75 13.03
C ASN A 8 -5.75 -22.75 11.89
N ASP A 9 -5.23 -22.34 10.75
CA ASP A 9 -5.19 -23.18 9.54
C ASP A 9 -4.42 -24.50 9.80
N ASP A 10 -3.50 -24.52 10.78
CA ASP A 10 -2.77 -25.73 11.20
C ASP A 10 -3.65 -26.74 11.97
N LEU A 11 -4.83 -26.32 12.46
CA LEU A 11 -5.78 -27.15 13.21
C LEU A 11 -7.06 -27.46 12.41
N GLU A 12 -7.17 -26.98 11.17
CA GLU A 12 -8.33 -27.26 10.32
C GLU A 12 -8.24 -28.65 9.70
N TYR A 13 -9.37 -29.36 9.63
CA TYR A 13 -9.46 -30.62 8.89
C TYR A 13 -9.39 -30.34 7.39
N GLU A 14 -8.56 -31.11 6.68
CA GLU A 14 -8.50 -31.06 5.22
C GLU A 14 -9.86 -31.45 4.61
N ASN A 15 -10.53 -30.47 4.02
CA ASN A 15 -11.82 -30.68 3.39
C ASN A 15 -11.63 -31.21 1.96
N SER A 16 -12.11 -32.42 1.72
CA SER A 16 -12.01 -33.13 0.43
C SER A 16 -12.78 -32.47 -0.73
N PHE A 17 -13.67 -31.51 -0.46
CA PHE A 17 -14.30 -30.68 -1.50
C PHE A 17 -13.34 -29.65 -2.11
N TYR A 18 -12.21 -29.36 -1.46
CA TYR A 18 -11.20 -28.43 -1.98
C TYR A 18 -10.06 -29.16 -2.69
N ALA A 19 -9.54 -28.53 -3.73
CA ALA A 19 -8.38 -29.00 -4.47
C ALA A 19 -7.08 -28.62 -3.72
N LEU A 20 -6.90 -29.17 -2.52
CA LEU A 20 -5.77 -28.86 -1.61
C LEU A 20 -4.41 -29.26 -2.21
N GLU A 21 -4.32 -30.43 -2.85
CA GLU A 21 -3.06 -30.89 -3.46
C GLU A 21 -2.54 -29.93 -4.56
N PRO A 22 -3.33 -29.52 -5.57
CA PRO A 22 -2.87 -28.55 -6.56
C PRO A 22 -2.67 -27.14 -5.98
N TYR A 23 -3.44 -26.74 -4.97
CA TYR A 23 -3.21 -25.48 -4.25
C TYR A 23 -1.84 -25.48 -3.54
N ASN A 24 -1.52 -26.54 -2.81
CA ASN A 24 -0.24 -26.66 -2.11
C ASN A 24 0.95 -26.68 -3.09
N LYS A 25 0.80 -27.30 -4.26
CA LYS A 25 1.80 -27.23 -5.33
C LYS A 25 1.99 -25.80 -5.83
N LEU A 26 0.91 -25.04 -6.03
CA LEU A 26 0.98 -23.63 -6.43
C LEU A 26 1.69 -22.77 -5.38
N VAL A 27 1.32 -22.93 -4.10
CA VAL A 27 1.95 -22.21 -2.98
C VAL A 27 3.43 -22.55 -2.89
N ALA A 28 3.81 -23.83 -3.00
CA ALA A 28 5.22 -24.24 -2.96
C ALA A 28 6.05 -23.67 -4.13
N GLU A 29 5.49 -23.51 -5.32
CA GLU A 29 6.17 -22.82 -6.43
C GLU A 29 6.27 -21.31 -6.17
N TYR A 30 5.21 -20.70 -5.64
CA TYR A 30 5.19 -19.28 -5.30
C TYR A 30 6.21 -18.95 -4.20
N ASP A 31 6.30 -19.76 -3.14
CA ASP A 31 7.20 -19.53 -2.00
C ASP A 31 8.68 -19.56 -2.40
N LYS A 32 9.05 -20.24 -3.50
CA LYS A 32 10.41 -20.20 -4.05
C LYS A 32 10.79 -18.82 -4.57
N VAL A 33 9.81 -18.03 -5.03
CA VAL A 33 10.02 -16.70 -5.63
C VAL A 33 9.47 -15.56 -4.77
N ALA A 34 8.64 -15.88 -3.77
CA ALA A 34 8.01 -14.93 -2.90
C ALA A 34 9.07 -14.13 -2.14
N LYS A 35 8.93 -12.81 -2.18
CA LYS A 35 9.73 -11.89 -1.36
C LYS A 35 8.88 -11.46 -0.18
N GLY A 36 9.46 -11.51 1.02
CA GLY A 36 8.82 -10.95 2.21
C GLY A 36 8.47 -9.48 2.00
N TYR A 37 7.34 -9.05 2.56
CA TYR A 37 6.91 -7.66 2.48
C TYR A 37 7.95 -6.75 3.15
N GLN A 38 8.58 -5.87 2.37
CA GLN A 38 9.75 -5.12 2.80
C GLN A 38 9.42 -4.09 3.87
N TYR A 39 8.19 -3.55 3.91
CA TYR A 39 7.76 -2.49 4.81
C TYR A 39 6.95 -2.97 6.03
N GLY A 40 7.08 -4.25 6.41
CA GLY A 40 6.31 -4.85 7.52
C GLY A 40 6.67 -4.40 8.95
N LYS A 41 7.73 -3.61 9.14
CA LYS A 41 8.19 -3.12 10.45
C LYS A 41 7.76 -1.68 10.77
N VAL A 42 7.26 -0.93 9.78
CA VAL A 42 6.91 0.48 9.95
C VAL A 42 5.42 0.62 10.22
N VAL A 43 5.10 1.25 11.35
CA VAL A 43 3.78 1.84 11.60
C VAL A 43 3.99 3.35 11.55
N PHE A 44 3.40 4.02 10.56
CA PHE A 44 3.64 5.45 10.36
C PHE A 44 2.98 6.29 11.46
N ASN A 45 3.75 7.23 12.02
CA ASN A 45 3.21 8.30 12.86
C ASN A 45 2.69 9.43 11.97
N MET A 46 1.40 9.74 12.11
CA MET A 46 0.72 10.74 11.28
C MET A 46 0.70 12.14 11.93
N ASP A 47 1.05 12.26 13.21
CA ASP A 47 1.01 13.53 13.95
C ASP A 47 1.80 14.66 13.25
N PRO A 48 3.05 14.43 12.78
CA PRO A 48 3.85 15.49 12.15
C PRO A 48 3.28 15.98 10.81
N MET A 49 2.48 15.14 10.14
CA MET A 49 1.91 15.41 8.82
C MET A 49 0.44 15.86 8.88
N SER A 50 -0.16 15.87 10.07
CA SER A 50 -1.60 16.08 10.29
C SER A 50 -2.15 17.34 9.61
N GLN A 51 -1.37 18.43 9.57
CA GLN A 51 -1.76 19.68 8.92
C GLN A 51 -1.88 19.61 7.39
N TYR A 52 -1.18 18.68 6.74
CA TYR A 52 -1.16 18.53 5.28
C TYR A 52 -2.16 17.48 4.78
N ILE A 53 -2.50 16.48 5.62
CA ILE A 53 -3.32 15.32 5.23
C ILE A 53 -4.66 15.75 4.61
N ASN A 54 -5.34 16.72 5.20
CA ASN A 54 -6.64 17.17 4.69
C ASN A 54 -6.51 17.80 3.29
N ASN A 55 -5.49 18.63 3.07
CA ASN A 55 -5.25 19.28 1.78
C ASN A 55 -4.87 18.25 0.72
N LEU A 56 -3.98 17.32 1.05
CA LEU A 56 -3.57 16.23 0.17
C LEU A 56 -4.75 15.30 -0.18
N SER A 57 -5.61 14.98 0.79
CA SER A 57 -6.81 14.16 0.58
C SER A 57 -7.80 14.82 -0.39
N ASN A 58 -7.96 16.15 -0.29
CA ASN A 58 -8.82 16.92 -1.20
C ASN A 58 -8.28 16.92 -2.63
N VAL A 59 -6.96 17.11 -2.81
CA VAL A 59 -6.31 16.99 -4.12
C VAL A 59 -6.51 15.59 -4.67
N TYR A 60 -6.18 14.55 -3.89
CA TYR A 60 -6.33 13.16 -4.32
C TYR A 60 -7.76 12.84 -4.78
N SER A 61 -8.76 13.20 -3.97
CA SER A 61 -10.17 12.94 -4.25
C SER A 61 -10.68 13.67 -5.49
N THR A 62 -10.08 14.80 -5.84
CA THR A 62 -10.43 15.60 -7.02
C THR A 62 -9.87 14.99 -8.31
N TYR A 63 -8.60 14.59 -8.30
CA TYR A 63 -7.90 14.16 -9.51
C TYR A 63 -7.99 12.65 -9.77
N MET A 64 -7.84 11.81 -8.74
CA MET A 64 -7.66 10.37 -8.95
C MET A 64 -8.86 9.63 -9.56
N PRO A 65 -10.14 9.97 -9.28
CA PRO A 65 -11.25 9.32 -9.96
C PRO A 65 -11.16 9.49 -11.48
N ARG A 66 -10.77 10.68 -11.96
CA ARG A 66 -10.63 10.94 -13.39
C ARG A 66 -9.44 10.19 -13.99
N ILE A 67 -8.30 10.16 -13.30
CA ILE A 67 -7.10 9.43 -13.73
C ILE A 67 -7.38 7.92 -13.80
N ALA A 68 -7.97 7.34 -12.75
CA ALA A 68 -8.21 5.91 -12.64
C ALA A 68 -9.20 5.38 -13.70
N PHE A 69 -10.21 6.18 -14.06
CA PHE A 69 -11.17 5.83 -15.10
C PHE A 69 -10.78 6.31 -16.51
N GLY A 70 -9.59 6.90 -16.68
CA GLY A 70 -9.14 7.44 -17.97
C GLY A 70 -10.04 8.55 -18.52
N LYS A 71 -10.73 9.30 -17.65
CA LYS A 71 -11.66 10.39 -18.01
C LYS A 71 -10.93 11.73 -18.11
N CYS A 72 -9.88 11.76 -18.92
CA CYS A 72 -9.03 12.92 -19.16
C CYS A 72 -8.59 12.93 -20.63
N ASP A 73 -8.77 14.07 -21.30
CA ASP A 73 -8.47 14.22 -22.74
C ASP A 73 -6.97 14.15 -23.03
N ASP A 74 -6.16 14.73 -22.15
CA ASP A 74 -4.70 14.62 -22.14
C ASP A 74 -4.22 14.07 -20.78
N PRO A 75 -3.96 12.75 -20.68
CA PRO A 75 -3.49 12.14 -19.43
C PRO A 75 -2.15 12.68 -18.95
N ALA A 76 -1.24 13.07 -19.85
CA ALA A 76 0.10 13.51 -19.46
C ALA A 76 0.03 14.89 -18.80
N ALA A 77 -0.69 15.83 -19.43
CA ALA A 77 -0.92 17.15 -18.86
C ALA A 77 -1.70 17.07 -17.53
N PHE A 78 -2.72 16.22 -17.46
CA PHE A 78 -3.56 16.09 -16.26
C PHE A 78 -2.80 15.48 -15.07
N VAL A 79 -1.91 14.52 -15.32
CA VAL A 79 -1.01 13.97 -14.27
C VAL A 79 0.03 15.00 -13.84
N ALA A 80 0.52 15.84 -14.74
CA ALA A 80 1.45 16.91 -14.39
C ALA A 80 0.79 17.96 -13.46
N GLU A 81 -0.45 18.35 -13.77
CA GLU A 81 -1.26 19.23 -12.92
C GLU A 81 -1.50 18.62 -11.54
N PHE A 82 -1.91 17.34 -11.48
CA PHE A 82 -2.09 16.61 -10.22
C PHE A 82 -0.82 16.60 -9.35
N ARG A 83 0.34 16.33 -9.96
CA ARG A 83 1.63 16.33 -9.25
C ARG A 83 1.96 17.71 -8.69
N GLN A 84 1.70 18.77 -9.45
CA GLN A 84 1.93 20.13 -8.96
C GLN A 84 0.98 20.47 -7.81
N ALA A 85 -0.30 20.14 -7.93
CA ALA A 85 -1.29 20.36 -6.86
C ALA A 85 -0.94 19.60 -5.57
N LEU A 86 -0.38 18.40 -5.67
CA LEU A 86 0.13 17.66 -4.50
C LEU A 86 1.31 18.38 -3.84
N LYS A 87 2.28 18.88 -4.63
CA LYS A 87 3.41 19.65 -4.10
C LYS A 87 2.95 20.91 -3.37
N ASP A 88 2.05 21.66 -3.98
CA ASP A 88 1.49 22.88 -3.40
C ASP A 88 0.70 22.60 -2.11
N ALA A 89 0.15 21.40 -1.96
CA ALA A 89 -0.55 20.94 -0.76
C ALA A 89 0.38 20.40 0.35
N GLY A 90 1.70 20.40 0.16
CA GLY A 90 2.68 19.96 1.17
C GLY A 90 3.16 18.52 1.03
N TYR A 91 3.08 17.93 -0.16
CA TYR A 91 3.53 16.55 -0.40
C TYR A 91 5.00 16.31 -0.03
N GLU A 92 5.90 17.27 -0.30
CA GLU A 92 7.33 17.10 -0.06
C GLU A 92 7.67 17.00 1.44
N GLU A 93 6.95 17.72 2.30
CA GLU A 93 7.07 17.64 3.76
C GLU A 93 6.64 16.26 4.28
N CYS A 94 5.49 15.77 3.79
CA CYS A 94 5.01 14.43 4.13
C CYS A 94 5.95 13.32 3.62
N LEU A 95 6.49 13.47 2.41
CA LEU A 95 7.43 12.50 1.85
C LEU A 95 8.70 12.42 2.71
N THR A 96 9.24 13.57 3.11
CA THR A 96 10.45 13.67 3.94
C THR A 96 10.24 12.97 5.29
N GLU A 97 9.08 13.18 5.92
CA GLU A 97 8.74 12.52 7.19
C GLU A 97 8.57 11.00 7.01
N VAL A 98 7.89 10.55 5.95
CA VAL A 98 7.75 9.13 5.64
C VAL A 98 9.10 8.46 5.40
N GLU A 99 9.99 9.10 4.64
CA GLU A 99 11.36 8.61 4.40
C GLU A 99 12.17 8.53 5.70
N SER A 100 12.05 9.53 6.58
CA SER A 100 12.67 9.53 7.90
C SER A 100 12.20 8.35 8.77
N GLN A 101 10.90 8.09 8.81
CA GLN A 101 10.33 6.96 9.57
C GLN A 101 10.73 5.60 9.00
N ILE A 102 10.79 5.47 7.67
CA ILE A 102 11.30 4.25 7.01
C ILE A 102 12.78 4.06 7.37
N HIS A 103 13.60 5.11 7.29
CA HIS A 103 15.01 5.04 7.66
C HIS A 103 15.18 4.66 9.14
N ALA A 104 14.37 5.21 10.05
CA ALA A 104 14.43 4.86 11.46
C ALA A 104 14.11 3.37 11.72
N ALA A 105 13.21 2.76 10.94
CA ALA A 105 12.83 1.36 11.11
C ALA A 105 13.76 0.36 10.42
N TYR A 106 14.49 0.79 9.37
CA TYR A 106 15.27 -0.11 8.51
C TYR A 106 16.75 0.26 8.36
N GLY A 107 17.17 1.46 8.73
CA GLY A 107 18.51 2.02 8.53
C GLY A 107 19.52 1.65 9.61
N ALA A 108 19.65 0.35 9.92
CA ALA A 108 20.76 -0.21 10.69
C ALA A 108 21.78 -0.88 9.74
#